data_AF-A0A1W0X8T2-F1
#
_entry.id   AF-A0A1W0X8T2-F1
#
_cell.length_a   1.000
_cell.length_b   1.000
_cell.length_c   1.000
_cell.angle_alpha   90.00
_cell.angle_beta   90.00
_cell.angle_gamma   90.00
#
_symmetry.space_group_name_H-M   'P 1'
#
loop_
_entity.id
_entity.type
_entity.pdbx_description
1 polymer ?
#
loop_
_entity_poly.entity_id
_entity_poly.type
_entity_poly.pdbx_seq_one_letter_code
_entity_poly.pdbx_strand_id
1 'polypeptide(L)'
;MATVGATGFIGRLLSHRLLLAPHRISVFVPQRTISLTPIRLIKKIQDTVEGDTTVIEGVYVDHPADKHLLKSAAKKTGCCPLCDLGLKLHYSDVLIIQQFLRPGKGTVLPRFITGLCAEQQKNIDLLAYQAGKAGLLKRVFMKSLGTRNIMPKKPGHNLPRYYPSDQR
;
A
#
# COMPACT_ATOMS: atom_id res chain seq x y z
N MET A 1 84.49 -5.98 34.71
CA MET A 1 83.78 -7.24 35.00
C MET A 1 82.73 -7.45 33.92
N ALA A 2 82.70 -8.68 33.38
CA ALA A 2 81.83 -9.17 32.30
C ALA A 2 80.33 -8.85 32.55
N THR A 3 79.43 -8.79 31.57
CA THR A 3 79.00 -9.93 30.73
C THR A 3 78.21 -9.54 29.48
N VAL A 4 78.33 -10.41 28.47
CA VAL A 4 77.56 -10.56 27.24
C VAL A 4 76.12 -11.01 27.53
N GLY A 5 75.14 -10.61 26.71
CA GLY A 5 73.81 -11.24 26.61
C GLY A 5 73.08 -10.70 25.36
N ALA A 6 73.02 -11.45 24.26
CA ALA A 6 72.08 -12.53 23.92
C ALA A 6 70.84 -12.02 23.16
N THR A 7 70.90 -12.23 21.83
CA THR A 7 69.85 -12.71 20.91
C THR A 7 68.37 -12.36 21.13
N GLY A 8 67.72 -11.83 20.09
CA GLY A 8 66.26 -11.76 20.01
C GLY A 8 65.75 -11.42 18.60
N PHE A 9 65.81 -12.40 17.69
CA PHE A 9 65.06 -12.42 16.44
C PHE A 9 63.57 -12.61 16.76
N ILE A 10 62.71 -11.65 16.43
CA ILE A 10 61.26 -11.88 16.35
C ILE A 10 60.76 -11.27 15.05
N GLY A 11 60.40 -12.14 14.12
CA GLY A 11 59.92 -11.80 12.79
C GLY A 11 58.59 -11.06 12.80
N ARG A 12 58.48 -10.06 11.92
CA ARG A 12 57.22 -9.42 11.55
C ARG A 12 56.44 -10.37 10.63
N LEU A 13 55.42 -11.03 11.16
CA LEU A 13 54.38 -11.67 10.35
C LEU A 13 53.39 -10.60 9.89
N LEU A 14 53.54 -10.13 8.66
CA LEU A 14 52.53 -9.35 7.93
C LEU A 14 51.38 -10.28 7.53
N SER A 15 50.34 -10.34 8.35
CA SER A 15 49.10 -11.03 8.00
C SER A 15 48.28 -10.13 7.08
N HIS A 16 48.42 -10.32 5.77
CA HIS A 16 47.58 -9.69 4.75
C HIS A 16 46.18 -10.31 4.81
N ARG A 17 45.27 -9.64 5.53
CA ARG A 17 43.85 -10.00 5.57
C ARG A 17 43.15 -9.40 4.35
N LEU A 18 43.13 -10.14 3.25
CA LEU A 18 42.31 -9.84 2.07
C LEU A 18 40.83 -9.99 2.45
N LEU A 19 40.14 -8.86 2.68
CA LEU A 19 38.69 -8.81 2.79
C LEU A 19 38.09 -8.83 1.37
N LEU A 20 37.68 -10.01 0.92
CA LEU A 20 36.85 -10.13 -0.28
C LEU A 20 35.44 -9.59 0.05
N ALA A 21 35.09 -8.45 -0.55
CA ALA A 21 33.74 -7.91 -0.49
C ALA A 21 32.77 -8.80 -1.29
N PRO A 22 31.55 -9.08 -0.78
CA PRO A 22 30.57 -9.81 -1.56
C PRO A 22 30.11 -8.95 -2.74
N HIS A 23 30.34 -9.43 -3.96
CA HIS A 23 29.80 -8.86 -5.17
C HIS A 23 28.27 -8.81 -5.08
N ARG A 24 27.71 -7.60 -4.98
CA ARG A 24 26.29 -7.35 -5.19
C ARG A 24 25.97 -7.62 -6.65
N ILE A 25 25.35 -8.76 -6.93
CA ILE A 25 24.71 -9.00 -8.22
C ILE A 25 23.50 -8.07 -8.30
N SER A 26 23.70 -6.93 -8.95
CA SER A 26 22.61 -6.03 -9.35
C SER A 26 21.81 -6.73 -10.44
N VAL A 27 20.72 -7.39 -10.07
CA VAL A 27 19.72 -7.86 -11.03
C VAL A 27 19.04 -6.61 -11.60
N PHE A 28 19.52 -6.17 -12.77
CA PHE A 28 18.89 -5.12 -13.54
C PHE A 28 17.61 -5.68 -14.15
N VAL A 29 16.48 -5.44 -13.50
CA VAL A 29 15.16 -5.72 -14.08
C VAL A 29 14.88 -4.62 -15.11
N PRO A 30 14.76 -4.92 -16.41
CA PRO A 30 14.43 -3.90 -17.39
C PRO A 30 13.00 -3.41 -17.17
N GLN A 31 12.84 -2.19 -16.65
CA GLN A 31 11.56 -1.50 -16.67
C GLN A 31 11.24 -1.06 -18.11
N ARG A 32 10.56 -1.91 -18.87
CA ARG A 32 9.84 -1.48 -20.07
C ARG A 32 8.43 -1.06 -19.68
N THR A 33 8.23 0.24 -19.41
CA THR A 33 6.89 0.84 -19.42
C THR A 33 6.93 2.18 -20.12
N ILE A 34 6.88 2.17 -21.45
CA ILE A 34 6.49 3.37 -22.21
C ILE A 34 4.96 3.40 -22.14
N SER A 35 4.41 4.03 -21.10
CA SER A 35 2.98 4.37 -21.04
C SER A 35 2.82 5.83 -21.44
N LEU A 36 2.25 6.07 -22.62
CA LEU A 36 1.90 7.42 -23.09
C LEU A 36 0.62 7.96 -22.43
N THR A 37 -0.09 7.15 -21.65
CA THR A 37 -1.30 7.59 -20.96
C THR A 37 -0.93 8.33 -19.67
N PRO A 38 -1.55 9.50 -19.39
CA PRO A 38 -1.35 10.19 -18.12
C PRO A 38 -1.76 9.26 -16.97
N ILE A 39 -0.86 9.09 -16.01
CA ILE A 39 -1.13 8.35 -14.79
C ILE A 39 -2.11 9.22 -14.00
N ARG A 40 -3.28 8.69 -13.62
CA ARG A 40 -4.30 9.25 -12.68
C ARG A 40 -5.60 9.79 -13.30
N LEU A 41 -6.27 9.00 -14.14
CA LEU A 41 -7.70 9.21 -14.39
C LEU A 41 -8.49 7.95 -14.04
N ILE A 42 -9.69 8.14 -13.52
CA ILE A 42 -10.61 7.04 -13.28
C ILE A 42 -11.20 6.64 -14.63
N LYS A 43 -10.95 5.39 -15.03
CA LYS A 43 -11.55 4.80 -16.23
C LYS A 43 -12.72 3.92 -15.81
N LYS A 44 -13.88 4.14 -16.41
CA LYS A 44 -15.03 3.27 -16.29
C LYS A 44 -15.14 2.46 -17.59
N ILE A 45 -15.18 1.13 -17.46
CA ILE A 45 -15.52 0.25 -18.58
C ILE A 45 -17.04 0.31 -18.73
N GLN A 46 -17.50 0.70 -19.92
CA GLN A 46 -18.90 0.79 -20.28
C GLN A 46 -19.20 -0.25 -21.36
N ASP A 47 -20.18 -1.10 -21.07
CA ASP A 47 -20.65 -2.13 -21.98
C ASP A 47 -22.03 -1.69 -22.50
N THR A 48 -22.15 -1.52 -23.82
CA THR A 48 -23.40 -1.18 -24.50
C THR A 48 -23.75 -2.33 -25.45
N VAL A 49 -24.98 -2.85 -25.38
CA VAL A 49 -25.44 -3.94 -26.24
C VAL A 49 -26.41 -3.36 -27.26
N GLU A 50 -26.04 -3.46 -28.54
CA GLU A 50 -26.83 -3.03 -29.68
C GLU A 50 -27.18 -4.27 -30.52
N GLY A 51 -28.36 -4.86 -30.26
CA GLY A 51 -28.77 -6.12 -30.86
C GLY A 51 -27.83 -7.26 -30.47
N ASP A 52 -27.17 -7.86 -31.48
CA ASP A 52 -26.21 -8.96 -31.31
C ASP A 52 -24.77 -8.48 -31.06
N THR A 53 -24.50 -7.17 -31.14
CA THR A 53 -23.15 -6.62 -30.97
C THR A 53 -22.99 -6.03 -29.58
N THR A 54 -21.92 -6.40 -28.87
CA THR A 54 -21.54 -5.79 -27.59
C THR A 54 -20.34 -4.88 -27.79
N VAL A 55 -20.53 -3.58 -27.56
CA VAL A 55 -19.49 -2.55 -27.65
C VAL A 55 -18.95 -2.30 -26.24
N ILE A 56 -17.63 -2.47 -26.06
CA ILE A 56 -16.94 -2.30 -24.77
C ILE A 56 -15.98 -1.10 -24.90
N GLU A 57 -16.27 -0.04 -24.16
CA GLU A 57 -15.50 1.22 -24.22
C GLU A 57 -14.91 1.60 -22.86
N GLY A 58 -13.73 2.23 -22.90
CA GLY A 58 -13.09 2.81 -21.72
C GLY A 58 -13.31 4.31 -21.63
N VAL A 59 -14.34 4.74 -20.89
CA VAL A 59 -14.67 6.15 -20.72
C VAL A 59 -13.95 6.74 -19.50
N TYR A 60 -13.31 7.89 -19.67
CA TYR A 60 -12.73 8.64 -18.56
C TYR A 60 -13.84 9.35 -17.79
N VAL A 61 -13.80 9.25 -16.45
CA VAL A 61 -14.78 9.85 -15.56
C VAL A 61 -14.04 10.65 -14.49
N ASP A 62 -14.52 11.86 -14.21
CA ASP A 62 -13.98 12.70 -13.14
C ASP A 62 -14.43 12.20 -11.76
N HIS A 63 -13.59 12.39 -10.74
CA HIS A 63 -13.98 12.02 -9.39
C HIS A 63 -14.82 13.15 -8.77
N PRO A 64 -15.98 12.86 -8.17
CA PRO A 64 -16.88 13.90 -7.64
C PRO A 64 -16.21 14.76 -6.55
N ALA A 65 -15.25 14.20 -5.83
CA ALA A 65 -14.50 14.89 -4.77
C ALA A 65 -13.25 15.65 -5.27
N ASP A 66 -13.00 15.75 -6.58
CA ASP A 66 -11.82 16.45 -7.12
C ASP A 66 -11.74 17.92 -6.67
N LYS A 67 -12.90 18.55 -6.43
CA LYS A 67 -13.01 19.92 -5.92
C LYS A 67 -12.54 20.08 -4.46
N HIS A 68 -12.50 18.99 -3.70
CA HIS A 68 -12.17 18.98 -2.26
C HIS A 68 -10.75 18.44 -1.98
N LEU A 69 -9.92 18.27 -3.02
CA LEU A 69 -8.56 17.78 -2.85
C LEU A 69 -7.70 18.80 -2.09
N LEU A 70 -6.90 18.29 -1.15
CA LEU A 70 -5.97 19.10 -0.38
C LEU A 70 -4.85 19.61 -1.29
N LYS A 71 -4.71 20.94 -1.41
CA LYS A 71 -3.69 21.59 -2.24
C LYS A 71 -2.26 21.39 -1.70
N SER A 72 -2.14 21.08 -0.41
CA SER A 72 -0.90 21.21 0.36
C SER A 72 -0.14 19.91 0.60
N ALA A 73 -0.79 18.74 0.56
CA ALA A 73 -0.23 17.48 1.09
C ALA A 73 0.85 16.80 0.21
N ALA A 74 1.30 17.44 -0.86
CA ALA A 74 2.05 16.77 -1.94
C ALA A 74 3.33 17.49 -2.42
N LYS A 75 3.74 18.62 -1.83
CA LYS A 75 4.81 19.43 -2.45
C LYS A 75 5.98 19.86 -1.58
N LYS A 76 5.91 19.79 -0.24
CA LYS A 76 6.96 20.43 0.58
C LYS A 76 8.02 19.46 1.15
N THR A 77 7.68 18.20 1.41
CA THR A 77 8.48 17.33 2.30
C THR A 77 8.91 15.99 1.68
N GLY A 78 8.42 15.63 0.48
CA GLY A 78 8.68 14.30 -0.12
C GLY A 78 8.06 13.13 0.67
N CYS A 79 7.18 13.43 1.64
CA CYS A 79 6.56 12.45 2.50
C CYS A 79 5.27 11.87 1.89
N CYS A 80 4.76 10.79 2.49
CA CYS A 80 3.49 10.21 2.08
C CYS A 80 2.31 11.13 2.45
N PRO A 81 1.16 11.11 1.72
CA PRO A 81 0.05 12.02 1.99
C PRO A 81 -0.47 12.00 3.44
N LEU A 82 -0.52 10.83 4.09
CA LEU A 82 -0.94 10.73 5.49
C LEU A 82 0.13 11.20 6.47
N CYS A 83 1.39 10.96 6.13
CA CYS A 83 2.55 11.32 6.93
C CYS A 83 2.73 12.85 6.95
N ASP A 84 2.54 13.51 5.81
CA ASP A 84 2.61 14.96 5.66
C ASP A 84 1.52 15.67 6.46
N LEU A 85 0.35 15.02 6.61
CA LEU A 85 -0.75 15.52 7.42
C LEU A 85 -0.60 15.23 8.93
N GLY A 86 0.36 14.38 9.33
CA GLY A 86 0.58 14.02 10.73
C GLY A 86 -0.63 13.36 11.42
N LEU A 87 -1.54 12.77 10.65
CA LEU A 87 -2.81 12.25 11.18
C LEU A 87 -2.61 10.91 11.88
N LYS A 88 -3.22 10.77 13.05
CA LYS A 88 -3.23 9.52 13.80
C LYS A 88 -4.60 8.84 13.69
N LEU A 89 -4.75 7.95 12.71
CA LEU A 89 -6.03 7.33 12.35
C LEU A 89 -6.49 6.23 13.31
N HIS A 90 -7.82 6.10 13.44
CA HIS A 90 -8.52 5.01 14.11
C HIS A 90 -9.50 4.32 13.14
N TYR A 91 -9.97 3.11 13.45
CA TYR A 91 -10.86 2.35 12.55
C TYR A 91 -12.26 2.99 12.45
N SER A 92 -12.61 3.87 13.38
CA SER A 92 -13.81 4.71 13.32
C SER A 92 -13.70 5.85 12.31
N ASP A 93 -12.50 6.19 11.81
CA ASP A 93 -12.28 7.30 10.88
C ASP A 93 -12.63 6.88 9.45
N VAL A 94 -13.88 6.45 9.29
CA VAL A 94 -14.38 5.81 8.08
C VAL A 94 -14.22 6.70 6.85
N LEU A 95 -14.36 8.02 7.00
CA LEU A 95 -14.27 8.98 5.90
C LEU A 95 -12.88 9.03 5.28
N ILE A 96 -11.83 8.89 6.08
CA ILE A 96 -10.45 8.88 5.59
C ILE A 96 -10.11 7.50 5.03
N ILE A 97 -10.49 6.44 5.75
CA ILE A 97 -10.26 5.05 5.32
C ILE A 97 -10.89 4.79 3.95
N GLN A 98 -12.12 5.26 3.71
CA GLN A 98 -12.84 5.07 2.44
C GLN A 98 -12.12 5.64 1.22
N GLN A 99 -11.29 6.67 1.38
CA GLN A 99 -10.53 7.27 0.28
C GLN A 99 -9.50 6.30 -0.32
N PHE A 100 -9.03 5.34 0.48
CA PHE A 100 -8.05 4.34 0.06
C PHE A 100 -8.69 3.02 -0.37
N LEU A 101 -10.02 2.91 -0.39
CA LEU A 101 -10.72 1.69 -0.77
C LEU A 101 -11.25 1.75 -2.20
N ARG A 102 -11.31 0.58 -2.84
CA ARG A 102 -11.99 0.42 -4.12
C ARG A 102 -13.51 0.48 -3.92
N PRO A 103 -14.25 1.28 -4.72
CA PRO A 103 -15.71 1.28 -4.67
C PRO A 103 -16.28 -0.12 -4.97
N GLY A 104 -17.30 -0.54 -4.21
CA GLY A 104 -18.03 -1.80 -4.37
C GLY A 104 -17.35 -3.04 -3.78
N LYS A 105 -16.02 -3.19 -3.90
CA LYS A 105 -15.28 -4.35 -3.37
C LYS A 105 -14.78 -4.18 -1.93
N GLY A 106 -14.57 -2.94 -1.47
CA GLY A 106 -14.04 -2.68 -0.12
C GLY A 106 -12.58 -3.08 0.09
N THR A 107 -11.88 -3.48 -0.97
CA THR A 107 -10.44 -3.80 -0.93
C THR A 107 -9.61 -2.52 -0.96
N VAL A 108 -8.52 -2.46 -0.20
CA VAL A 108 -7.58 -1.33 -0.24
C VAL A 108 -6.90 -1.22 -1.60
N LEU A 109 -6.70 0.01 -2.06
CA LEU A 109 -6.00 0.32 -3.31
C LEU A 109 -4.50 -0.02 -3.21
N PRO A 110 -3.86 -0.44 -4.32
CA PRO A 110 -2.44 -0.75 -4.32
C PRO A 110 -1.55 0.44 -3.94
N ARG A 111 -0.43 0.18 -3.26
CA ARG A 111 0.50 1.22 -2.75
C ARG A 111 0.99 2.19 -3.83
N PHE A 112 1.26 1.69 -5.04
CA PHE A 112 1.74 2.54 -6.14
C PHE A 112 0.68 3.52 -6.66
N ILE A 113 -0.60 3.27 -6.36
CA ILE A 113 -1.71 4.17 -6.67
C ILE A 113 -1.96 5.13 -5.51
N THR A 114 -1.97 4.62 -4.27
CA THR A 114 -2.26 5.44 -3.07
C THR A 114 -1.15 6.43 -2.74
N GLY A 115 0.10 6.13 -3.09
CA GLY A 115 1.26 6.96 -2.75
C GLY A 115 1.63 6.91 -1.27
N LEU A 116 1.11 5.94 -0.51
CA LEU A 116 1.46 5.74 0.90
C LEU A 116 2.83 5.09 1.06
N CYS A 117 3.51 5.38 2.17
CA CYS A 117 4.69 4.61 2.56
C CYS A 117 4.28 3.18 2.96
N ALA A 118 5.25 2.27 3.05
CA ALA A 118 4.98 0.85 3.36
C ALA A 118 4.26 0.65 4.70
N GLU A 119 4.61 1.47 5.70
CA GLU A 119 4.03 1.41 7.04
C GLU A 119 2.59 1.91 7.05
N GLN A 120 2.33 3.09 6.48
CA GLN A 120 0.97 3.64 6.41
C GLN A 120 0.04 2.78 5.56
N GLN A 121 0.54 2.12 4.52
CA GLN A 121 -0.25 1.16 3.74
C GLN A 121 -0.74 0.00 4.63
N LYS A 122 0.15 -0.59 5.44
CA LYS A 122 -0.22 -1.68 6.38
C LYS A 122 -1.21 -1.19 7.44
N ASN A 123 -1.04 0.03 7.93
CA ASN A 123 -1.95 0.61 8.91
C ASN A 123 -3.35 0.77 8.31
N ILE A 124 -3.47 1.31 7.09
CA ILE A 124 -4.75 1.43 6.39
C ILE A 124 -5.39 0.05 6.13
N ASP A 125 -4.60 -0.96 5.75
CA ASP A 125 -5.10 -2.33 5.58
C ASP A 125 -5.73 -2.88 6.87
N LEU A 126 -5.07 -2.70 8.01
CA LEU A 126 -5.57 -3.13 9.32
C LEU A 126 -6.84 -2.36 9.72
N LEU A 127 -6.83 -1.03 9.62
CA LEU A 127 -7.95 -0.19 9.99
C LEU A 127 -9.18 -0.46 9.12
N ALA A 128 -8.98 -0.66 7.81
CA ALA A 128 -10.04 -1.05 6.88
C ALA A 128 -10.64 -2.42 7.23
N TYR A 129 -9.81 -3.39 7.60
CA TYR A 129 -10.26 -4.69 8.06
C TYR A 129 -11.11 -4.58 9.34
N GLN A 130 -10.63 -3.83 10.33
CA GLN A 130 -11.35 -3.59 11.58
C GLN A 130 -12.69 -2.89 11.35
N ALA A 131 -12.69 -1.81 10.58
CA ALA A 131 -13.89 -1.05 10.24
C ALA A 131 -14.91 -1.88 9.44
N GLY A 132 -14.43 -2.76 8.57
CA GLY A 132 -15.27 -3.71 7.82
C GLY A 132 -15.91 -4.75 8.74
N LYS A 133 -15.15 -5.31 9.69
CA LYS A 133 -15.67 -6.26 10.69
C LYS A 133 -16.61 -5.63 11.71
N ALA A 134 -16.42 -4.35 12.04
CA ALA A 134 -17.32 -3.57 12.88
C ALA A 134 -18.59 -3.11 12.14
N GLY A 135 -18.69 -3.34 10.83
CA GLY A 135 -19.86 -2.95 10.03
C GLY A 135 -19.96 -1.43 9.77
N LEU A 136 -18.86 -0.69 9.91
CA LEU A 136 -18.82 0.76 9.69
C LEU A 136 -18.73 1.13 8.20
N LEU A 137 -18.20 0.25 7.35
CA LEU A 137 -17.95 0.47 5.91
C LEU A 137 -19.12 0.05 4.99
N LYS A 138 -20.37 0.34 5.36
CA LYS A 138 -21.58 -0.15 4.65
C LYS A 138 -21.65 0.23 3.16
N ARG A 139 -21.17 1.42 2.78
CA ARG A 139 -21.23 1.93 1.39
C ARG A 139 -20.22 1.27 0.44
N VAL A 140 -19.10 0.78 0.97
CA VAL A 140 -17.97 0.27 0.15
C VAL A 140 -18.02 -1.26 -0.01
N PHE A 141 -18.74 -1.97 0.88
CA PHE A 141 -18.81 -3.43 0.93
C PHE A 141 -20.11 -4.05 0.37
N MET A 142 -20.89 -3.33 -0.44
CA MET A 142 -22.10 -3.84 -1.10
C MET A 142 -21.90 -3.80 -2.62
N LYS A 143 -22.17 -4.81 -3.44
CA LYS A 143 -22.73 -6.16 -3.33
C LYS A 143 -21.81 -7.08 -4.14
N SER A 144 -21.75 -8.36 -3.79
CA SER A 144 -21.33 -9.43 -4.70
C SER A 144 -22.20 -9.37 -5.97
N LEU A 145 -21.75 -8.62 -6.98
CA LEU A 145 -22.34 -8.70 -8.31
C LEU A 145 -21.90 -10.04 -8.89
N GLY A 146 -22.81 -11.01 -8.86
CA GLY A 146 -22.69 -12.24 -9.65
C GLY A 146 -22.09 -13.43 -8.91
N THR A 147 -22.85 -14.00 -7.98
CA THR A 147 -23.04 -15.46 -7.94
C THR A 147 -24.46 -15.71 -7.42
N ARG A 148 -25.43 -15.74 -8.34
CA ARG A 148 -26.83 -16.08 -8.01
C ARG A 148 -27.00 -17.51 -7.47
N ASN A 149 -25.94 -18.33 -7.54
CA ASN A 149 -25.96 -19.76 -7.18
C ASN A 149 -25.07 -20.13 -5.98
N ILE A 150 -24.47 -19.18 -5.27
CA ILE A 150 -23.91 -19.49 -3.94
C ILE A 150 -25.06 -19.34 -2.96
N MET A 151 -25.56 -20.46 -2.44
CA MET A 151 -26.48 -20.49 -1.31
C MET A 151 -25.94 -19.50 -0.26
N PRO A 152 -26.69 -18.45 0.12
CA PRO A 152 -26.19 -17.50 1.10
C PRO A 152 -25.83 -18.32 2.33
N LYS A 153 -24.55 -18.31 2.75
CA LYS A 153 -24.15 -18.91 4.02
C LYS A 153 -25.13 -18.37 5.07
N LYS A 154 -25.84 -19.25 5.78
CA LYS A 154 -26.78 -18.84 6.85
C LYS A 154 -26.05 -17.80 7.70
N PRO A 155 -26.61 -16.59 7.88
CA PRO A 155 -25.93 -15.59 8.66
C PRO A 155 -25.75 -16.15 10.07
N GLY A 156 -24.50 -16.20 10.53
CA GLY A 156 -24.22 -16.46 11.93
C GLY A 156 -24.85 -15.37 12.80
N HIS A 157 -24.75 -15.52 14.12
CA HIS A 157 -25.14 -14.45 15.04
C HIS A 157 -24.39 -13.16 14.68
N ASN A 158 -25.14 -12.06 14.46
CA ASN A 158 -24.56 -10.74 14.22
C ASN A 158 -24.20 -10.13 15.59
N LEU A 159 -23.07 -10.57 16.14
CA LEU A 159 -22.53 -9.95 17.36
C LEU A 159 -21.84 -8.62 17.01
N PRO A 160 -22.17 -7.53 17.72
CA PRO A 160 -21.41 -6.29 17.61
C PRO A 160 -19.94 -6.57 17.92
N ARG A 161 -19.05 -6.24 16.99
CA ARG A 161 -17.60 -6.38 17.15
C ARG A 161 -16.97 -5.00 17.13
N TYR A 162 -16.35 -4.63 18.24
CA TYR A 162 -15.58 -3.40 18.36
C TYR A 162 -14.15 -3.76 18.72
N TYR A 163 -13.20 -3.04 18.14
CA TYR A 163 -11.79 -3.19 18.49
C TYR A 163 -11.50 -2.17 19.59
N PRO A 164 -10.86 -2.58 20.71
CA PRO A 164 -10.40 -1.62 21.69
C PRO A 164 -9.40 -0.70 20.98
N SER A 165 -9.64 0.60 21.05
CA SER A 165 -8.59 1.57 20.77
C SER A 165 -7.52 1.32 21.82
N ASP A 166 -6.28 1.07 21.42
CA ASP A 166 -5.17 1.28 22.36
C ASP A 166 -5.27 2.75 22.79
N GLN A 167 -5.77 2.97 24.02
CA GLN A 167 -5.90 4.29 24.62
C GLN A 167 -4.51 4.94 24.58
N ARG A 168 -4.43 6.08 23.91
CA ARG A 168 -3.27 6.96 23.97
C ARG A 168 -3.39 7.88 25.16
#